data_AF-A0A2V7GL24-F1
#
_entry.id   AF-A0A2V7GL24-F1
#
_cell.length_a   1.000
_cell.length_b   1.000
_cell.length_c   1.000
_cell.angle_alpha   90.00
_cell.angle_beta   90.00
_cell.angle_gamma   90.00
#
_symmetry.space_group_name_H-M   'P 1'
#
loop_
_entity.id
_entity.type
_entity.pdbx_description
1 polymer ?
#
loop_
_entity_poly.entity_id
_entity_poly.type
_entity_poly.pdbx_seq_one_letter_code
_entity_poly.pdbx_strand_id
1 'polypeptide(L)' 'TARLQELMARAFTCVWNAAQKNGVDLRTAALMEGVRRVADAHVVRGLYP' A
#
# COMPACT_ATOMS: atom_id res chain seq x y z
N THR A 1 -10.76 17.63 -11.20
CA THR A 1 -9.60 16.78 -11.54
C THR A 1 -8.53 16.75 -10.45
N ALA A 2 -8.34 17.81 -9.65
CA ALA A 2 -7.33 17.88 -8.58
C ALA A 2 -7.34 16.71 -7.58
N ARG A 3 -8.51 16.32 -7.05
CA ARG A 3 -8.63 15.22 -6.07
C ARG A 3 -8.11 13.87 -6.59
N LEU A 4 -8.32 13.58 -7.88
CA LEU A 4 -7.83 12.34 -8.49
C LEU A 4 -6.31 12.37 -8.60
N GLN A 5 -5.74 13.49 -9.06
CA GLN A 5 -4.29 13.65 -9.17
C GLN A 5 -3.61 13.50 -7.81
N GLU A 6 -4.15 14.11 -6.76
CA GLU A 6 -3.63 13.98 -5.39
C GLU A 6 -3.67 12.52 -4.91
N LEU A 7 -4.79 11.82 -5.14
CA LEU A 7 -4.92 10.42 -4.74
C LEU A 7 -3.91 9.52 -5.47
N MET A 8 -3.76 9.72 -6.79
CA MET A 8 -2.83 8.93 -7.61
C MET A 8 -1.38 9.21 -7.24
N ALA A 9 -1.01 10.49 -7.01
CA ALA A 9 0.32 10.86 -6.57
C ALA A 9 0.66 10.24 -5.20
N ARG A 10 -0.27 10.28 -4.25
CA ARG A 10 -0.09 9.63 -2.93
C ARG A 10 0.06 8.12 -3.05
N ALA A 11 -0.76 7.47 -3.86
CA ALA A 11 -0.69 6.02 -4.07
C ALA A 11 0.66 5.62 -4.69
N PHE A 12 1.13 6.36 -5.70
CA PHE A 12 2.42 6.12 -6.33
C PHE A 12 3.58 6.26 -5.33
N THR A 13 3.60 7.33 -4.53
CA THR A 13 4.65 7.55 -3.52
C THR A 13 4.71 6.41 -2.50
N CYS A 14 3.56 5.87 -2.07
CA CYS A 14 3.54 4.70 -1.19
C CYS A 14 4.20 3.48 -1.83
N VAL A 15 3.87 3.17 -3.09
CA VAL A 15 4.44 2.02 -3.81
C VAL A 15 5.93 2.22 -4.08
N TRP A 16 6.36 3.43 -4.46
CA TRP A 16 7.76 3.77 -4.67
C TRP A 16 8.59 3.55 -3.41
N ASN A 17 8.12 4.04 -2.27
CA ASN A 17 8.81 3.84 -0.99
C ASN A 17 8.86 2.36 -0.59
N ALA A 18 7.80 1.60 -0.84
CA ALA A 18 7.77 0.17 -0.60
C ALA A 18 8.75 -0.61 -1.50
N ALA A 19 8.86 -0.24 -2.78
CA ALA A 19 9.83 -0.82 -3.72
C ALA A 19 11.26 -0.56 -3.27
N GLN A 20 11.60 0.69 -2.96
CA GLN A 20 12.94 1.07 -2.49
C GLN A 20 13.30 0.41 -1.16
N LYS A 21 12.35 0.31 -0.22
CA LYS A 21 12.57 -0.31 1.08
C LYS A 21 12.89 -1.80 0.98
N ASN A 22 12.22 -2.51 0.07
CA ASN A 22 12.32 -3.97 -0.05
C ASN A 22 13.24 -4.42 -1.20
N GLY A 23 13.72 -3.50 -2.05
CA GLY A 23 14.56 -3.83 -3.20
C GLY A 23 13.83 -4.62 -4.29
N VAL A 24 12.52 -4.42 -4.45
CA VAL A 24 11.67 -5.16 -5.40
C VAL A 24 11.12 -4.25 -6.49
N ASP A 25 10.62 -4.85 -7.58
CA ASP A 25 9.96 -4.12 -8.65
C ASP A 25 8.64 -3.46 -8.18
N LEU A 26 8.19 -2.42 -8.89
CA LEU A 26 7.00 -1.65 -8.54
C LEU A 26 5.70 -2.48 -8.55
N ARG A 27 5.61 -3.52 -9.40
CA ARG A 27 4.41 -4.38 -9.45
C ARG A 27 4.35 -5.23 -8.19
N THR A 28 5.45 -5.83 -7.78
CA THR A 28 5.54 -6.60 -6.53
C THR A 28 5.31 -5.70 -5.32
N ALA A 29 5.91 -4.51 -5.29
CA ALA A 29 5.69 -3.54 -4.22
C ALA A 29 4.22 -3.11 -4.09
N ALA A 30 3.52 -2.92 -5.21
CA ALA A 30 2.09 -2.58 -5.21
C ALA A 30 1.24 -3.71 -4.61
N LEU A 31 1.54 -4.96 -4.96
CA LEU A 31 0.88 -6.13 -4.38
C LEU A 31 1.12 -6.20 -2.87
N MET A 32 2.38 -6.04 -2.44
CA MET A 32 2.75 -6.04 -1.02
C MET A 32 2.01 -4.96 -0.23
N GLU A 33 1.95 -3.74 -0.75
CA GLU A 33 1.26 -2.61 -0.11
C GLU A 33 -0.25 -2.84 0.01
N GLY A 34 -0.87 -3.45 -1.01
CA GLY A 34 -2.28 -3.83 -1.00
C GLY A 34 -2.60 -4.87 0.07
N VAL A 35 -1.82 -5.96 0.12
CA VAL A 35 -1.99 -7.03 1.12
C VAL A 35 -1.76 -6.49 2.53
N ARG A 36 -0.69 -5.71 2.72
CA ARG A 36 -0.34 -5.13 4.03
C ARG A 36 -1.47 -4.30 4.62
N ARG A 37 -2.14 -3.44 3.84
CA ARG A 37 -3.25 -2.62 4.34
C ARG A 37 -4.43 -3.45 4.85
N VAL A 38 -4.77 -4.53 4.17
CA VAL A 38 -5.86 -5.43 4.57
C VAL A 38 -5.46 -6.25 5.80
N ALA A 39 -4.22 -6.75 5.81
CA ALA A 39 -3.67 -7.50 6.94
C ALA A 39 -3.60 -6.62 8.20
N ASP A 40 -3.09 -5.39 8.10
CA ASP A 40 -3.02 -4.43 9.21
C ASP A 40 -4.43 -4.17 9.78
N ALA A 41 -5.43 -3.97 8.91
CA ALA A 41 -6.81 -3.79 9.33
C ALA A 41 -7.41 -5.04 9.98
N HIS A 42 -7.02 -6.24 9.53
CA HIS A 42 -7.45 -7.50 10.13
C HIS A 42 -6.81 -7.71 11.50
N VAL A 43 -5.51 -7.45 11.65
CA VAL A 43 -4.79 -7.53 12.93
C VAL A 43 -5.39 -6.59 13.97
N VAL A 44 -5.73 -5.35 13.58
CA VAL A 44 -6.37 -4.38 14.48
C VAL A 44 -7.76 -4.84 14.93
N ARG A 45 -8.54 -5.46 14.04
CA ARG A 45 -9.88 -5.97 14.38
C ARG A 45 -9.84 -7.26 15.18
N GLY A 46 -8.73 -8.00 15.09
CA GLY A 46 -8.59 -9.31 15.71
C GLY A 46 -9.48 -10.37 15.06
N LEU A 47 -9.39 -11.57 15.60
CA LEU A 47 -10.35 -12.63 15.34
C LEU A 47 -11.37 -12.57 16.48
N TYR A 48 -12.64 -12.35 16.17
CA TYR A 48 -13.72 -12.31 17.16
C TYR A 48 -14.68 -13.51 16.98
N PRO A 49 -15.17 -14.15 18.06
CA PRO A 49 -14.95 -13.83 19.48
C PRO A 49 -13.49 -13.74 19.91
#